data_AF-A0A1Q6LXW4-F1
#
_entry.id   AF-A0A1Q6LXW4-F1
#
_cell.length_a   1.000
_cell.length_b   1.000
_cell.length_c   1.000
_cell.angle_alpha   90.00
_cell.angle_beta   90.00
_cell.angle_gamma   90.00
#
_symmetry.space_group_name_H-M   'P 1'
#
loop_
_entity.id
_entity.type
_entity.pdbx_description
1 polymer ?
#
loop_
_entity_poly.entity_id
_entity_poly.type
_entity_poly.pdbx_seq_one_letter_code
_entity_poly.pdbx_strand_id
1 'polypeptide(L)' 'LNLYLDIYPNDAQAIGLYNQYSEISNKYLKEYEKKFGNIILNSNESSPWPWINSPWPWERQ' A
#
# COMPACT_ATOMS: atom_id res chain seq x y z
N LEU A 1 -4.32 12.12 -6.69
CA LEU A 1 -4.85 12.02 -8.06
C LEU A 1 -6.23 11.38 -8.12
N ASN A 2 -6.61 10.46 -7.20
CA ASN A 2 -7.97 9.90 -7.15
C ASN A 2 -9.08 10.96 -7.21
N LEU A 3 -9.08 11.94 -6.29
CA LEU A 3 -10.10 13.00 -6.26
C LEU A 3 -10.18 13.85 -7.55
N TYR A 4 -9.06 13.97 -8.29
CA TYR A 4 -9.03 14.68 -9.56
C TYR A 4 -9.64 13.84 -10.69
N LEU A 5 -9.32 12.55 -10.72
CA LEU A 5 -9.87 11.59 -11.69
C LEU A 5 -11.36 11.32 -11.45
N ASP A 6 -11.87 11.49 -10.23
CA ASP A 6 -13.31 11.42 -9.95
C ASP A 6 -14.12 12.49 -10.72
N ILE A 7 -13.50 13.63 -11.01
CA ILE A 7 -14.12 14.75 -11.76
C ILE A 7 -13.78 14.63 -13.26
N TYR A 8 -12.56 14.18 -13.59
CA TYR A 8 -12.06 14.06 -14.96
C TYR A 8 -11.61 12.63 -15.28
N PRO A 9 -12.54 11.67 -15.45
CA PRO A 9 -12.21 10.25 -15.57
C PRO A 9 -11.53 9.86 -16.89
N ASN A 10 -11.58 10.73 -17.91
CA ASN A 10 -11.02 10.47 -19.24
C ASN A 10 -9.70 11.23 -19.49
N ASP A 11 -9.15 11.89 -18.48
CA ASP A 11 -7.86 12.58 -18.60
C ASP A 11 -6.71 11.55 -18.65
N ALA A 12 -6.30 11.20 -19.87
CA ALA A 12 -5.25 10.23 -20.12
C ALA A 12 -3.90 10.61 -19.48
N GLN A 13 -3.61 11.91 -19.31
CA GLN A 13 -2.37 12.35 -18.67
C GLN A 13 -2.43 12.10 -17.16
N ALA A 14 -3.53 12.47 -16.53
CA ALA A 14 -3.73 12.25 -15.10
C ALA A 14 -3.81 10.75 -14.75
N ILE A 15 -4.39 9.92 -15.62
CA ILE A 15 -4.37 8.46 -15.49
C ILE A 15 -2.94 7.93 -15.58
N GLY A 16 -2.16 8.39 -16.56
CA GLY A 16 -0.76 8.00 -16.71
C GLY A 16 0.08 8.33 -15.47
N LEU A 17 -0.07 9.55 -14.94
CA LEU A 17 0.57 9.98 -13.70
C LEU A 17 0.11 9.15 -12.50
N TYR A 18 -1.20 8.89 -12.38
CA TYR A 18 -1.74 8.07 -11.30
C TYR A 18 -1.12 6.68 -11.29
N ASN A 19 -1.07 6.01 -12.45
CA ASN A 19 -0.47 4.68 -12.58
C ASN A 19 1.02 4.71 -12.21
N GLN A 20 1.78 5.70 -12.70
CA GLN A 20 3.19 5.85 -12.38
C GLN A 20 3.42 6.01 -10.86
N TYR A 21 2.66 6.89 -10.20
CA TYR A 21 2.78 7.06 -8.75
C TYR A 21 2.30 5.82 -7.98
N SER A 22 1.28 5.12 -8.47
CA SER A 22 0.82 3.88 -7.87
C SER A 22 1.89 2.79 -7.93
N GLU A 23 2.63 2.67 -9.04
CA GLU A 23 3.74 1.72 -9.16
C GLU A 23 4.88 2.06 -8.21
N ILE A 24 5.27 3.34 -8.13
CA ILE A 24 6.31 3.81 -7.22
C ILE A 24 5.91 3.55 -5.77
N SER A 25 4.67 3.89 -5.40
CA SER A 25 4.13 3.64 -4.07
C SER A 25 4.15 2.16 -3.73
N ASN A 26 3.68 1.29 -4.64
CA ASN A 26 3.68 -0.15 -4.44
C ASN A 26 5.09 -0.73 -4.29
N LYS A 27 6.08 -0.17 -5.00
CA LYS A 27 7.49 -0.58 -4.84
C LYS A 27 7.99 -0.30 -3.42
N TYR A 28 7.82 0.93 -2.93
CA TYR A 28 8.27 1.29 -1.60
C TYR A 28 7.47 0.59 -0.49
N LEU A 29 6.16 0.37 -0.72
CA LEU A 29 5.34 -0.43 0.18
C LEU A 29 5.91 -1.85 0.31
N LYS A 30 6.19 -2.54 -0.80
CA LYS A 30 6.80 -3.88 -0.77
C LYS A 30 8.17 -3.89 -0.08
N GLU A 31 8.99 -2.86 -0.28
CA GLU A 31 10.28 -2.74 0.40
C GLU A 31 10.12 -2.57 1.91
N TYR A 32 9.12 -1.80 2.34
CA TYR A 32 8.77 -1.67 3.75
C TYR A 32 8.24 -2.99 4.31
N GLU A 33 7.26 -3.60 3.64
CA GLU A 33 6.63 -4.84 4.09
C GLU A 33 7.62 -6.00 4.20
N LYS A 34 8.63 -6.04 3.32
CA LYS A 34 9.74 -7.00 3.43
C LYS A 34 10.57 -6.82 4.70
N LYS A 35 10.70 -5.59 5.22
CA LYS A 35 11.53 -5.27 6.41
C LYS A 35 10.73 -5.31 7.72
N PHE A 36 9.47 -4.91 7.67
CA PHE A 36 8.62 -4.66 8.82
C PHE A 36 7.29 -5.42 8.73
N GLY A 37 7.14 -6.42 7.88
CA GLY A 37 5.88 -7.13 7.74
C GLY A 37 4.76 -6.29 7.13
N ASN A 38 3.63 -6.94 6.85
CA ASN A 38 2.58 -6.38 6.02
C ASN A 38 1.86 -5.23 6.73
N ILE A 39 1.89 -4.04 6.13
CA ILE A 39 1.15 -2.87 6.64
C ILE A 39 -0.31 -2.96 6.20
N ILE A 40 -0.54 -3.45 4.98
CA ILE A 40 -1.87 -3.56 4.42
C ILE A 40 -2.41 -4.95 4.74
N LEU A 41 -3.52 -4.97 5.48
CA LEU A 41 -4.34 -6.15 5.69
C LEU A 41 -4.90 -6.58 4.33
N ASN A 42 -4.24 -7.54 3.69
CA ASN A 42 -4.80 -8.22 2.52
C ASN A 42 -5.66 -9.40 2.99
N SER A 43 -6.64 -9.82 2.18
CA SER A 43 -7.55 -10.93 2.52
C SER A 43 -6.85 -12.30 2.58
N ASN A 44 -5.55 -12.35 2.32
CA ASN A 44 -4.73 -13.57 2.25
C ASN A 44 -3.77 -13.71 3.45
N GLU A 45 -3.85 -12.84 4.46
CA GLU A 45 -3.08 -12.99 5.70
C GLU A 45 -3.52 -14.28 6.42
N SER A 46 -2.56 -15.15 6.71
CA SER A 46 -2.81 -16.43 7.40
C SER A 46 -3.33 -16.18 8.81
N SER A 47 -4.39 -16.90 9.19
CA SER A 47 -4.80 -17.01 10.59
C SER A 47 -3.70 -17.74 11.39
N PRO A 48 -3.35 -17.29 12.61
CA PRO A 48 -3.90 -16.16 13.35
C PRO A 48 -3.35 -14.80 12.89
N TRP A 49 -4.20 -13.76 12.95
CA TRP A 49 -3.84 -12.41 12.54
C TRP A 49 -2.52 -11.95 13.17
N PRO A 50 -1.51 -11.56 12.37
CA PRO A 50 -0.20 -11.18 12.90
C PRO A 50 -0.26 -9.95 13.82
N TRP A 51 -1.33 -9.16 13.75
CA TRP A 51 -1.61 -7.98 14.57
C TRP A 51 -2.01 -8.31 16.01
N ILE A 52 -2.33 -9.58 16.30
CA ILE A 52 -2.69 -10.04 17.66
C ILE A 52 -1.42 -10.43 18.45
N ASN A 53 -0.32 -10.76 17.75
CA ASN A 53 0.90 -11.26 18.38
C ASN A 53 1.91 -10.11 18.57
N SER A 54 2.27 -9.84 19.82
CA SER A 54 3.40 -8.96 20.16
C SER A 54 4.74 -9.68 19.93
N PRO A 55 5.81 -8.98 19.49
CA PRO A 55 5.89 -7.54 19.25
C PRO A 55 5.37 -7.12 17.87
N TRP A 56 4.72 -5.97 17.82
CA TRP A 56 4.27 -5.41 16.54
C TRP A 56 5.50 -5.04 15.70
N PRO A 57 5.42 -5.10 14.37
CA PRO A 57 6.62 -4.89 13.56
C PRO A 57 7.24 -3.49 13.65
N TRP A 58 6.44 -2.49 14.05
CA TRP A 58 6.87 -1.11 14.34
C TRP A 58 7.15 -0.84 15.83
N GLU A 59 7.05 -1.84 16.70
CA GLU A 59 7.29 -1.72 18.14
C GLU A 59 8.78 -1.74 18.52
N ARG A 60 9.68 -1.87 17.53
CA ARG A 60 11.13 -1.86 17.77
C ARG A 60 11.62 -0.42 18.01
N GLN A 61 11.84 -0.11 19.30
CA GLN A 61 12.65 1.00 19.82
C GLN A 61 14.09 0.96 19.31
#